data_AF-A0A176FHM6-F1
#
_entry.id   AF-A0A176FHM6-F1
#
_cell.length_a   1.000
_cell.length_b   1.000
_cell.length_c   1.000
_cell.angle_alpha   90.00
_cell.angle_beta   90.00
_cell.angle_gamma   90.00
#
_symmetry.space_group_name_H-M   'P 1'
#
loop_
_entity.id
_entity.type
_entity.pdbx_description
1 polymer ?
#
loop_
_entity_poly.entity_id
_entity_poly.type
_entity_poly.pdbx_seq_one_letter_code
_entity_poly.pdbx_strand_id
1 'polypeptide(L)'
;MLQTRIVDMAPQPRTYDVLNILLKFHAFPEETGGKYCLVECLVPVGAGAPPNHHADETEGFFILDGQVAFNIGGTDRVAGPGDFVAVPDGETHAFQAIGDGPARLLILNAPGHMHKAFFTGIGRPLPDDQTTLPTPSEPDLGVVLKVAEQAGMTISVPQ
;
A
#
# COMPACT_ATOMS: atom_id res chain seq x y z
N MET A 1 15.40 -21.55 -23.25
CA MET A 1 15.41 -21.24 -21.80
C MET A 1 15.50 -19.73 -21.68
N LEU A 2 14.41 -19.05 -21.33
CA LEU A 2 14.49 -17.63 -21.00
C LEU A 2 15.11 -17.52 -19.61
N GLN A 3 16.32 -16.98 -19.56
CA GLN A 3 16.99 -16.62 -18.32
C GLN A 3 16.20 -15.43 -17.76
N THR A 4 15.39 -15.66 -16.73
CA THR A 4 14.73 -14.59 -15.98
C THR A 4 15.83 -13.69 -15.46
N ARG A 5 16.07 -12.55 -16.14
CA ARG A 5 16.93 -11.49 -15.63
C ARG A 5 16.19 -10.89 -14.44
N ILE A 6 16.33 -11.50 -13.27
CA ILE A 6 16.17 -10.76 -12.02
C ILE A 6 17.25 -9.69 -12.13
N VAL A 7 16.82 -8.44 -12.30
CA VAL A 7 17.72 -7.29 -12.34
C VAL A 7 18.50 -7.33 -11.04
N ASP A 8 19.83 -7.44 -11.12
CA ASP A 8 20.72 -7.47 -9.97
C ASP A 8 20.68 -6.08 -9.32
N MET A 9 19.76 -5.91 -8.37
CA MET A 9 19.55 -4.67 -7.64
C MET A 9 20.25 -4.76 -6.28
N ALA A 10 20.70 -3.60 -5.77
CA ALA A 10 21.25 -3.54 -4.42
C ALA A 10 20.24 -4.12 -3.41
N PRO A 11 20.68 -4.91 -2.42
CA PRO A 11 19.77 -5.50 -1.46
C PRO A 11 19.07 -4.39 -0.67
N GLN A 12 17.75 -4.30 -0.83
CA GLN A 12 16.88 -3.43 -0.04
C GLN A 12 15.82 -4.29 0.66
N PRO A 13 15.37 -3.91 1.87
CA PRO A 13 14.27 -4.61 2.54
C PRO A 13 13.04 -4.67 1.64
N ARG A 14 12.33 -5.79 1.63
CA ARG A 14 11.04 -5.89 0.91
C ARG A 14 9.88 -5.75 1.86
N THR A 15 10.08 -6.03 3.15
CA THR A 15 9.03 -6.07 4.16
C THR A 15 9.18 -4.93 5.15
N TYR A 16 8.07 -4.25 5.44
CA TYR A 16 8.01 -3.05 6.26
C TYR A 16 6.83 -3.13 7.23
N ASP A 17 7.02 -2.57 8.42
CA ASP A 17 5.93 -2.08 9.26
C ASP A 17 5.60 -0.66 8.83
N VAL A 18 4.40 -0.47 8.30
CA VAL A 18 3.88 0.84 7.89
C VAL A 18 2.62 1.10 8.70
N LEU A 19 2.71 1.96 9.71
CA LEU A 19 1.55 2.35 10.52
C LEU A 19 0.79 1.13 11.10
N ASN A 20 1.54 0.10 11.54
CA ASN A 20 1.02 -1.17 12.05
C ASN A 20 0.42 -2.11 10.99
N ILE A 21 0.54 -1.77 9.70
CA ILE A 21 0.25 -2.65 8.56
C ILE A 21 1.54 -3.36 8.17
N LEU A 22 1.48 -4.69 8.03
CA LEU A 22 2.58 -5.45 7.45
C LEU A 22 2.51 -5.30 5.92
N LEU A 23 3.52 -4.67 5.34
CA LEU A 23 3.61 -4.35 3.92
C LEU A 23 4.80 -5.07 3.29
N LYS A 24 4.61 -5.77 2.18
CA LYS A 24 5.68 -6.44 1.43
C LYS A 24 5.67 -6.09 -0.05
N PHE A 25 6.77 -5.55 -0.54
CA PHE A 25 6.99 -5.35 -1.98
C PHE A 25 7.32 -6.68 -2.66
N HIS A 26 6.38 -7.18 -3.47
CA HIS A 26 6.62 -8.28 -4.41
C HIS A 26 7.38 -7.81 -5.63
N ALA A 27 7.12 -6.59 -6.10
CA ALA A 27 7.87 -5.94 -7.15
C ALA A 27 8.02 -4.44 -6.88
N PHE A 28 9.24 -3.94 -6.96
CA PHE A 28 9.54 -2.51 -7.02
C PHE A 28 9.44 -1.99 -8.47
N PRO A 29 9.20 -0.68 -8.67
CA PRO A 29 9.19 -0.10 -10.01
C PRO A 29 10.46 -0.38 -10.82
N GLU A 30 11.64 -0.42 -10.20
CA GLU A 30 12.88 -0.72 -10.90
C GLU A 30 12.94 -2.15 -11.46
N GLU A 31 12.22 -3.09 -10.85
CA GLU A 31 12.15 -4.50 -11.29
C GLU A 31 11.14 -4.69 -12.43
N THR A 32 10.25 -3.72 -12.66
CA THR A 32 9.18 -3.76 -13.67
C THR A 32 9.43 -2.83 -14.85
N GLY A 33 10.61 -2.22 -14.93
CA GLY A 33 10.95 -1.22 -15.95
C GLY A 33 10.23 0.11 -15.76
N GLY A 34 9.91 0.46 -14.51
CA GLY A 34 9.22 1.69 -14.12
C GLY A 34 7.75 1.69 -14.52
N LYS A 35 7.10 0.52 -14.55
CA LYS A 35 5.71 0.38 -15.05
C LYS A 35 4.69 0.13 -13.98
N TYR A 36 5.08 -0.50 -12.88
CA TYR A 36 4.23 -0.68 -11.70
C TYR A 36 5.07 -1.10 -10.49
N CYS A 37 4.52 -0.95 -9.29
CA CYS A 37 4.90 -1.77 -8.14
C CYS A 37 3.76 -2.72 -7.78
N LEU A 38 4.10 -3.83 -7.11
CA LEU A 38 3.13 -4.75 -6.55
C LEU A 38 3.47 -5.00 -5.08
N VAL A 39 2.51 -4.75 -4.22
CA VAL A 39 2.65 -4.80 -2.77
C VAL A 39 1.59 -5.74 -2.19
N GLU A 40 1.94 -6.56 -1.21
CA GLU A 40 0.99 -7.30 -0.39
C GLU A 40 0.91 -6.65 1.00
N CYS A 41 -0.32 -6.43 1.48
CA CYS A 41 -0.59 -5.88 2.79
C CYS A 41 -1.41 -6.85 3.63
N LEU A 42 -1.02 -7.01 4.90
CA LEU A 42 -1.87 -7.57 5.94
C LEU A 42 -2.31 -6.42 6.86
N VAL A 43 -3.60 -6.10 6.84
CA VAL A 43 -4.18 -4.90 7.44
C VAL A 43 -5.02 -5.31 8.66
N PRO A 44 -4.67 -4.85 9.88
CA PRO A 44 -5.48 -5.08 11.08
C PRO A 44 -6.93 -4.58 10.93
N VAL A 45 -7.88 -5.20 11.62
CA VAL A 45 -9.27 -4.70 11.68
C VAL A 45 -9.27 -3.26 12.18
N GLY A 46 -10.02 -2.39 11.51
CA GLY A 46 -10.11 -0.96 11.81
C GLY A 46 -8.95 -0.13 11.25
N ALA A 47 -7.89 -0.75 10.74
CA ALA A 47 -6.79 -0.06 10.06
C ALA A 47 -7.03 0.06 8.55
N GLY A 48 -6.24 0.93 7.90
CA GLY A 48 -6.28 1.17 6.47
C GLY A 48 -5.66 2.53 6.14
N ALA A 49 -6.05 3.12 5.01
CA ALA A 49 -5.60 4.45 4.61
C ALA A 49 -6.72 5.48 4.80
N PRO A 50 -6.46 6.64 5.44
CA PRO A 50 -7.39 7.76 5.46
C PRO A 50 -7.60 8.30 4.04
N PRO A 51 -8.61 9.17 3.81
CA PRO A 51 -8.81 9.81 2.52
C PRO A 51 -7.54 10.49 2.04
N ASN A 52 -7.06 10.08 0.87
CA ASN A 52 -5.87 10.59 0.25
C ASN A 52 -6.03 10.61 -1.27
N HIS A 53 -5.18 11.37 -1.94
CA HIS A 53 -5.06 11.32 -3.40
C HIS A 53 -3.62 11.52 -3.80
N HIS A 54 -3.30 11.00 -4.97
CA HIS A 54 -2.02 11.13 -5.65
C HIS A 54 -2.30 11.12 -7.15
N ALA A 55 -1.48 11.86 -7.91
CA ALA A 55 -1.60 11.97 -9.36
C ALA A 55 -0.43 11.24 -10.03
N ASP A 56 -0.54 11.06 -11.35
CA ASP A 56 0.40 10.35 -12.21
C ASP A 56 0.51 8.84 -11.92
N GLU A 57 -0.32 8.28 -11.02
CA GLU A 57 -0.40 6.85 -10.74
C GLU A 57 -1.87 6.36 -10.68
N THR A 58 -2.15 5.26 -11.36
CA THR A 58 -3.40 4.50 -11.10
C THR A 58 -3.15 3.46 -10.02
N GLU A 59 -4.19 3.15 -9.24
CA GLU A 59 -4.11 2.18 -8.14
C GLU A 59 -5.20 1.11 -8.23
N GLY A 60 -4.85 -0.11 -7.87
CA GLY A 60 -5.76 -1.25 -7.86
C GLY A 60 -5.57 -2.12 -6.64
N PHE A 61 -6.68 -2.53 -6.02
CA PHE A 61 -6.71 -3.40 -4.86
C PHE A 61 -7.31 -4.75 -5.25
N PHE A 62 -6.59 -5.84 -5.01
CA PHE A 62 -7.11 -7.19 -5.15
C PHE A 62 -7.17 -7.88 -3.79
N ILE A 63 -8.36 -8.28 -3.35
CA ILE A 63 -8.55 -8.82 -2.00
C ILE A 63 -8.25 -10.32 -2.00
N LEU A 64 -7.33 -10.74 -1.13
CA LEU A 64 -6.93 -12.14 -0.94
C LEU A 64 -7.70 -12.79 0.21
N ASP A 65 -7.95 -12.05 1.29
CA ASP A 65 -8.67 -12.52 2.48
C ASP A 65 -9.31 -11.35 3.25
N GLY A 66 -10.33 -11.62 4.06
CA GLY A 66 -11.05 -10.64 4.87
C GLY A 66 -11.99 -9.73 4.07
N GLN A 67 -12.46 -8.65 4.71
CA GLN A 67 -13.37 -7.66 4.12
C GLN A 67 -12.81 -6.26 4.26
N VAL A 68 -12.90 -5.48 3.18
CA VAL A 68 -12.38 -4.11 3.11
C VAL A 68 -13.48 -3.18 2.62
N ALA A 69 -13.75 -2.13 3.40
CA ALA A 69 -14.55 -1.00 2.98
C ALA A 69 -13.67 0.01 2.24
N PHE A 70 -14.17 0.54 1.14
CA PHE A 70 -13.55 1.59 0.34
C PHE A 70 -14.49 2.77 0.22
N ASN A 71 -13.92 3.96 0.16
CA ASN A 71 -14.57 5.15 -0.38
C ASN A 71 -13.72 5.63 -1.56
N ILE A 72 -14.32 5.78 -2.75
CA ILE A 72 -13.62 6.22 -3.96
C ILE A 72 -14.47 7.31 -4.62
N GLY A 73 -13.96 8.53 -4.70
CA GLY A 73 -14.71 9.67 -5.23
C GLY A 73 -16.05 9.90 -4.53
N GLY A 74 -16.13 9.59 -3.23
CA GLY A 74 -17.37 9.69 -2.45
C GLY A 74 -18.33 8.51 -2.61
N THR A 75 -17.97 7.47 -3.35
CA THR A 75 -18.77 6.24 -3.49
C THR A 75 -18.24 5.15 -2.57
N ASP A 76 -19.11 4.63 -1.71
CA ASP A 76 -18.78 3.53 -0.81
C ASP A 76 -18.90 2.15 -1.48
N ARG A 77 -17.96 1.26 -1.17
CA ARG A 77 -17.96 -0.12 -1.64
C ARG A 77 -17.35 -1.05 -0.59
N VAL A 78 -17.91 -2.23 -0.42
CA VAL A 78 -17.27 -3.33 0.32
C VAL A 78 -16.75 -4.35 -0.68
N ALA A 79 -15.54 -4.84 -0.46
CA ALA A 79 -14.90 -5.88 -1.27
C ALA A 79 -14.42 -7.03 -0.38
N GLY A 80 -14.54 -8.26 -0.88
CA GLY A 80 -14.09 -9.49 -0.24
C GLY A 80 -13.19 -10.31 -1.16
N PRO A 81 -12.79 -11.53 -0.74
CA PRO A 81 -11.80 -12.32 -1.44
C PRO A 81 -12.17 -12.58 -2.92
N GLY A 82 -11.23 -12.28 -3.82
CA GLY A 82 -11.42 -12.40 -5.27
C GLY A 82 -11.92 -11.13 -5.96
N ASP A 83 -12.36 -10.12 -5.20
CA ASP A 83 -12.78 -8.83 -5.77
C ASP A 83 -11.57 -7.95 -6.13
N PHE A 84 -11.71 -7.22 -7.24
CA PHE A 84 -10.79 -6.16 -7.65
C PHE A 84 -11.48 -4.79 -7.53
N VAL A 85 -10.79 -3.82 -6.96
CA VAL A 85 -11.21 -2.40 -6.85
C VAL A 85 -10.21 -1.56 -7.63
N ALA A 86 -10.68 -0.73 -8.56
CA ALA A 86 -9.83 0.22 -9.28
C ALA A 86 -10.03 1.64 -8.74
N VAL A 87 -8.94 2.36 -8.57
CA VAL A 87 -8.89 3.79 -8.27
C VAL A 87 -8.30 4.52 -9.48
N PRO A 88 -9.09 5.39 -10.14
CA PRO A 88 -8.58 6.23 -11.23
C PRO A 88 -7.45 7.17 -10.75
N ASP A 89 -6.59 7.56 -11.68
CA ASP A 89 -5.53 8.54 -11.43
C ASP A 89 -6.09 9.86 -10.87
N GLY A 90 -5.48 10.36 -9.79
CA GLY A 90 -5.90 11.60 -9.11
C GLY A 90 -7.15 11.47 -8.23
N GLU A 91 -7.85 10.33 -8.23
CA GLU A 91 -9.10 10.19 -7.49
C GLU A 91 -8.88 10.09 -5.98
N THR A 92 -9.71 10.80 -5.20
CA THR A 92 -9.64 10.69 -3.74
C THR A 92 -10.19 9.34 -3.31
N HIS A 93 -9.44 8.64 -2.47
CA HIS A 93 -9.82 7.33 -1.99
C HIS A 93 -9.37 7.07 -0.56
N ALA A 94 -10.09 6.16 0.11
CA ALA A 94 -9.79 5.65 1.44
C ALA A 94 -10.15 4.16 1.49
N PHE A 95 -9.54 3.43 2.42
CA PHE A 95 -9.97 2.06 2.71
C PHE A 95 -9.78 1.70 4.18
N GLN A 96 -10.55 0.71 4.65
CA GLN A 96 -10.46 0.19 6.00
C GLN A 96 -10.80 -1.31 6.00
N ALA A 97 -10.03 -2.14 6.73
CA ALA A 97 -10.42 -3.51 7.00
C ALA A 97 -11.56 -3.54 8.03
N ILE A 98 -12.69 -4.21 7.71
CA ILE A 98 -13.93 -4.15 8.50
C ILE A 98 -14.47 -5.52 8.96
N GLY A 99 -13.78 -6.62 8.63
CA GLY A 99 -14.21 -7.97 9.00
C GLY A 99 -13.89 -8.37 10.44
N ASP A 100 -14.19 -9.64 10.79
CA ASP A 100 -13.88 -10.23 12.10
C ASP A 100 -12.38 -10.50 12.31
N GLY A 101 -11.58 -10.38 11.25
CA GLY A 101 -10.13 -10.58 11.26
C GLY A 101 -9.42 -9.68 10.25
N PRO A 102 -8.08 -9.63 10.28
CA PRO A 102 -7.29 -8.82 9.37
C PRO A 102 -7.64 -9.08 7.91
N ALA A 103 -7.60 -8.04 7.08
CA ALA A 103 -7.71 -8.20 5.64
C ALA A 103 -6.32 -8.41 5.02
N ARG A 104 -6.26 -9.24 3.98
CA ARG A 104 -5.04 -9.43 3.18
C ARG A 104 -5.34 -9.06 1.75
N LEU A 105 -4.50 -8.21 1.17
CA LEU A 105 -4.74 -7.66 -0.16
C LEU A 105 -3.45 -7.41 -0.92
N LEU A 106 -3.56 -7.40 -2.23
CA LEU A 106 -2.53 -6.86 -3.12
C LEU A 106 -2.91 -5.44 -3.51
N ILE A 107 -1.90 -4.57 -3.56
CA ILE A 107 -2.00 -3.22 -4.09
C ILE A 107 -1.05 -3.12 -5.29
N LEU A 108 -1.59 -2.72 -6.42
CA LEU A 108 -0.83 -2.42 -7.63
C LEU A 108 -0.92 -0.93 -7.91
N ASN A 109 0.23 -0.26 -7.98
CA ASN A 109 0.31 1.14 -8.40
C ASN A 109 1.12 1.21 -9.68
N ALA A 110 0.62 1.93 -10.68
CA ALA A 110 1.27 2.10 -11.96
C ALA A 110 1.45 3.60 -12.27
N PRO A 111 2.69 4.13 -12.31
CA PRO A 111 3.98 3.42 -12.31
C PRO A 111 4.54 2.94 -10.95
N GLY A 112 4.02 3.43 -9.82
CA GLY A 112 4.37 2.95 -8.46
C GLY A 112 5.61 3.59 -7.83
N HIS A 113 6.14 4.67 -8.41
CA HIS A 113 7.28 5.40 -7.87
C HIS A 113 6.91 6.20 -6.61
N MET A 114 5.75 6.86 -6.62
CA MET A 114 5.22 7.55 -5.43
C MET A 114 4.97 6.54 -4.33
N HIS A 115 4.28 5.43 -4.64
CA HIS A 115 3.97 4.38 -3.68
C HIS A 115 5.26 3.84 -3.01
N LYS A 116 6.28 3.50 -3.81
CA LYS A 116 7.60 3.12 -3.26
C LYS A 116 8.16 4.22 -2.34
N ALA A 117 8.23 5.46 -2.82
CA ALA A 117 8.86 6.56 -2.09
C ALA A 117 8.18 6.81 -0.74
N PHE A 118 6.85 6.82 -0.71
CA PHE A 118 6.08 7.01 0.51
C PHE A 118 6.28 5.85 1.49
N PHE A 119 5.97 4.62 1.10
CA PHE A 119 5.94 3.49 2.03
C PHE A 119 7.33 3.08 2.52
N THR A 120 8.37 3.18 1.68
CA THR A 120 9.74 2.95 2.15
C THR A 120 10.29 4.12 2.97
N GLY A 121 9.75 5.33 2.77
CA GLY A 121 10.15 6.54 3.50
C GLY A 121 9.59 6.60 4.92
N ILE A 122 8.40 6.05 5.16
CA ILE A 122 7.77 5.99 6.51
C ILE A 122 7.87 4.62 7.17
N GLY A 123 8.11 3.57 6.39
CA GLY A 123 8.10 2.19 6.86
C GLY A 123 9.36 1.83 7.64
N ARG A 124 9.19 1.11 8.75
CA ARG A 124 10.30 0.48 9.46
C ARG A 124 10.61 -0.88 8.81
N PRO A 125 11.84 -1.14 8.33
CA PRO A 125 12.20 -2.43 7.77
C PRO A 125 11.99 -3.59 8.75
N LEU A 126 11.51 -4.72 8.24
CA LEU A 126 11.33 -5.98 8.96
C LEU A 126 12.07 -7.11 8.22
N PRO A 127 12.28 -8.27 8.86
CA PRO A 127 12.76 -9.48 8.17
C PRO A 127 11.84 -9.85 6.99
N ASP A 128 12.41 -10.31 5.88
CA ASP A 128 11.66 -10.61 4.65
C ASP A 128 10.73 -11.83 4.76
N ASP A 129 10.94 -12.67 5.78
CA ASP A 129 10.12 -13.82 6.15
C ASP A 129 9.06 -13.50 7.21
N GLN A 130 8.93 -12.23 7.62
CA GLN A 130 7.86 -11.77 8.49
C GLN A 130 6.50 -12.01 7.82
N THR A 131 5.61 -12.73 8.51
CA THR A 131 4.25 -13.07 8.04
C THR A 131 3.15 -12.66 9.01
N THR A 132 3.52 -12.14 10.18
CA THR A 132 2.57 -11.74 11.22
C THR A 132 2.58 -10.23 11.42
N LEU A 133 1.46 -9.68 11.86
CA LEU A 133 1.33 -8.25 12.13
C LEU A 133 2.41 -7.78 13.12
N PRO A 134 3.00 -6.60 12.90
CA PRO A 134 3.94 -6.01 13.84
C PRO A 134 3.23 -5.65 15.17
N THR A 135 4.02 -5.49 16.23
CA THR A 135 3.48 -4.93 17.48
C THR A 135 3.08 -3.47 17.25
N PRO A 136 1.84 -3.06 17.59
CA PRO A 136 1.39 -1.70 17.35
C PRO A 136 2.25 -0.65 18.04
N SER A 137 2.48 0.46 17.35
CA SER A 137 3.13 1.66 17.84
C SER A 137 2.40 2.91 17.37
N GLU A 138 2.57 4.00 18.12
CA GLU A 138 1.99 5.29 17.75
C GLU A 138 2.81 5.91 16.60
N PRO A 139 2.17 6.30 15.48
CA PRO A 139 2.88 6.87 14.34
C PRO A 139 3.25 8.33 14.57
N ASP A 140 4.42 8.72 14.07
CA ASP A 140 4.80 10.15 13.96
C ASP A 140 4.06 10.77 12.77
N LEU A 141 2.89 11.36 13.05
CA LEU A 141 2.05 11.99 12.03
C LEU A 141 2.77 13.15 11.30
N GLY A 142 3.69 13.84 11.96
CA GLY A 142 4.47 14.91 11.33
C GLY A 142 5.40 14.37 10.24
N VAL A 143 6.05 13.25 10.51
CA VAL A 143 6.86 12.54 9.50
C VAL A 143 5.99 11.99 8.39
N VAL A 144 4.85 11.37 8.71
CA VAL A 144 3.93 10.80 7.70
C VAL A 144 3.46 11.85 6.71
N LEU A 145 2.95 12.99 7.21
CA LEU A 145 2.44 14.07 6.36
C LEU A 145 3.55 14.68 5.50
N LYS A 146 4.73 14.89 6.08
CA LYS A 146 5.89 15.42 5.35
C LYS A 146 6.34 14.48 4.23
N VAL A 147 6.44 13.18 4.49
CA VAL A 147 6.88 12.20 3.48
C VAL A 147 5.81 12.00 2.42
N ALA A 148 4.52 12.02 2.78
CA ALA A 148 3.42 12.00 1.83
C ALA A 148 3.54 13.16 0.83
N GLU A 149 3.67 14.40 1.33
CA GLU A 149 3.83 15.59 0.49
C GLU A 149 5.06 15.47 -0.43
N GLN A 150 6.20 15.04 0.12
CA GLN A 150 7.44 14.86 -0.65
C GLN A 150 7.33 13.79 -1.74
N ALA A 151 6.52 12.76 -1.53
CA ALA A 151 6.26 11.70 -2.50
C ALA A 151 5.24 12.12 -3.58
N GLY A 152 4.49 13.21 -3.38
CA GLY A 152 3.41 13.64 -4.27
C GLY A 152 2.02 13.13 -3.86
N MET A 153 1.85 12.68 -2.62
CA MET A 153 0.57 12.25 -2.06
C MET A 153 0.03 13.29 -1.08
N THR A 154 -1.26 13.58 -1.17
CA THR A 154 -1.95 14.44 -0.19
C THR A 154 -2.85 13.58 0.68
N ILE A 155 -2.63 13.62 2.00
CA ILE A 155 -3.52 13.01 2.98
C ILE A 155 -4.50 14.08 3.47
N SER A 156 -5.79 13.82 3.31
CA SER A 156 -6.83 14.67 3.89
C SER A 156 -6.97 14.35 5.38
N VAL A 157 -6.51 15.28 6.21
CA VAL A 157 -6.78 15.28 7.64
C VAL A 157 -8.22 15.76 7.83
N PRO A 158 -9.08 15.03 8.58
CA PRO A 158 -10.38 15.57 8.99
C PRO A 158 -10.16 16.91 9.71
N GLN A 159 -10.92 17.94 9.30
CA GLN A 159 -10.96 19.23 9.99
C GLN A 159 -11.69 19.11 11.33
#